data_AF-A0A1G8QFU9-F1
#
_entry.id   AF-A0A1G8QFU9-F1
#
_cell.length_a   1.000
_cell.length_b   1.000
_cell.length_c   1.000
_cell.angle_alpha   90.00
_cell.angle_beta   90.00
_cell.angle_gamma   90.00
#
_symmetry.space_group_name_H-M   'P 1'
#
loop_
_entity.id
_entity.type
_entity.pdbx_description
1 polymer ?
#
loop_
_entity_poly.entity_id
_entity_poly.type
_entity_poly.pdbx_seq_one_letter_code
_entity_poly.pdbx_strand_id
1 'polypeptide(L)'
;MSFEIPKSSREKLKKKLNFIYDKKTTAEFYPRLEEFIIDFAEKHPDLRKQEQDAARLTEKDSVVICYGDHIQSEGEAPLQTLNEFFKNYLKESISTIHLLPFFPYSSDDGFAVIDYKKVNPELGDWSDIEALKQNFSLMFDAVINHISAESEWFKKFKEQEGKYANYFIEADPEKDYSEVTRPRAKPLLTEVETAAGEKYVWTTFSPDQIDLNFKETEVLLEIIDVLLFYAAQGAEIIRLDAIAYLWKEIGTSCIHLPETHKVIQLFKEIFKLAAPTTLILTETNVPHEENISYFGRGVDEADMVYNFTLPPLVLYSFLDGDASKLTEWAASLEELEAANYYFNFLASHDGVGLRPVEGILNENQIEDVVKKVKAKGGLVSYKTNSDGSKSPYEINVSYVDAVRDQDKKIESQVKQFMASQAIMLALQGVPGIYLHSLLGSGNYEQGVKETGAKRRINREKLDRDRLLSELNEQGSFRKQVFDSYRELLKLRQENKAFAPDSPQKILDLNQKVFAVQRGEAEQRITALTNVSAETVELELKADLFKAENGSLLRDIITEEDYKIENDSLKLKLTPYQNRWLKARG
;
A
#
# COMPACT_ATOMS: atom_id res chain seq x y z
N MET A 1 -22.83 22.16 -20.91
CA MET A 1 -23.81 21.07 -21.10
C MET A 1 -24.04 20.47 -19.72
N SER A 2 -25.30 20.21 -19.35
CA SER A 2 -25.61 19.47 -18.13
C SER A 2 -24.99 18.07 -18.20
N PHE A 3 -24.50 17.57 -17.08
CA PHE A 3 -23.91 16.24 -17.03
C PHE A 3 -25.04 15.19 -17.07
N GLU A 4 -24.90 14.20 -17.94
CA GLU A 4 -25.87 13.10 -18.04
C GLU A 4 -25.16 11.75 -17.90
N ILE A 5 -25.69 10.90 -17.02
CA ILE A 5 -25.20 9.53 -16.87
C ILE A 5 -25.63 8.69 -18.09
N PRO A 6 -24.71 8.01 -18.80
CA PRO A 6 -25.08 7.16 -19.92
C PRO A 6 -26.05 6.04 -19.51
N LYS A 7 -26.99 5.67 -20.39
CA LYS A 7 -27.95 4.59 -20.13
C LYS A 7 -27.27 3.28 -19.70
N SER A 8 -26.15 2.93 -20.33
CA SER A 8 -25.37 1.73 -19.97
C SER A 8 -24.85 1.78 -18.54
N SER A 9 -24.36 2.93 -18.07
CA SER A 9 -23.90 3.11 -16.68
C SER A 9 -25.06 3.07 -15.68
N ARG A 10 -26.22 3.63 -16.02
CA ARG A 10 -27.45 3.50 -15.18
C ARG A 10 -27.81 2.04 -14.94
N GLU A 11 -27.79 1.21 -15.99
CA GLU A 11 -28.07 -0.22 -15.87
C GLU A 11 -27.00 -0.95 -15.04
N LYS A 12 -25.72 -0.59 -15.19
CA LYS A 12 -24.63 -1.16 -14.37
C LYS A 12 -24.79 -0.81 -12.89
N LEU A 13 -25.07 0.45 -12.56
CA LEU A 13 -25.30 0.89 -11.18
C LEU A 13 -26.49 0.15 -10.56
N LYS A 14 -27.64 0.12 -11.23
CA LYS A 14 -28.83 -0.62 -10.75
C LYS A 14 -28.56 -2.11 -10.58
N LYS A 15 -27.82 -2.74 -11.50
CA LYS A 15 -27.48 -4.17 -11.39
C LYS A 15 -26.62 -4.45 -10.15
N LYS A 16 -25.66 -3.58 -9.84
CA LYS A 16 -24.83 -3.71 -8.64
C LYS A 16 -25.64 -3.49 -7.37
N LEU A 17 -26.50 -2.48 -7.33
CA LEU A 17 -27.39 -2.23 -6.19
C LEU A 17 -28.37 -3.38 -5.95
N ASN A 18 -28.99 -3.95 -6.99
CA ASN A 18 -29.89 -5.10 -6.85
C ASN A 18 -29.18 -6.40 -6.40
N PHE A 19 -27.85 -6.42 -6.41
CA PHE A 19 -27.07 -7.52 -5.82
C PHE A 19 -26.85 -7.27 -4.33
N ILE A 20 -26.55 -6.03 -3.95
CA ILE A 20 -26.28 -5.63 -2.56
C ILE A 20 -27.58 -5.56 -1.74
N TYR A 21 -28.67 -5.08 -2.36
CA TYR A 21 -29.96 -4.82 -1.73
C TYR A 21 -31.10 -5.48 -2.52
N ASP A 22 -32.23 -5.67 -1.86
CA ASP A 22 -33.44 -6.12 -2.55
C ASP A 22 -33.94 -5.08 -3.59
N LYS A 23 -34.82 -5.52 -4.48
CA LYS A 23 -35.33 -4.68 -5.59
C LYS A 23 -36.12 -3.47 -5.13
N LYS A 24 -36.84 -3.58 -4.01
CA LYS A 24 -37.64 -2.48 -3.46
C LYS A 24 -36.72 -1.41 -2.89
N THR A 25 -35.77 -1.81 -2.05
CA THR A 25 -34.74 -0.92 -1.48
C THR A 25 -33.94 -0.23 -2.58
N THR A 26 -33.54 -0.97 -3.63
CA THR A 26 -32.86 -0.40 -4.80
C THR A 26 -33.72 0.63 -5.54
N ALA A 27 -35.01 0.34 -5.76
CA ALA A 27 -35.91 1.24 -6.48
C ALA A 27 -36.16 2.56 -5.72
N GLU A 28 -36.17 2.51 -4.38
CA GLU A 28 -36.31 3.68 -3.52
C GLU A 28 -35.00 4.49 -3.43
N PHE A 29 -33.85 3.83 -3.37
CA PHE A 29 -32.55 4.47 -3.19
C PHE A 29 -31.95 5.05 -4.47
N TYR A 30 -32.04 4.33 -5.59
CA TYR A 30 -31.32 4.69 -6.82
C TYR A 30 -31.58 6.13 -7.33
N PRO A 31 -32.82 6.67 -7.32
CA PRO A 31 -33.06 8.04 -7.78
C PRO A 31 -32.24 9.08 -6.99
N ARG A 32 -32.09 8.90 -5.67
CA ARG A 32 -31.29 9.80 -4.82
C ARG A 32 -29.80 9.68 -5.13
N LEU A 33 -29.31 8.46 -5.32
CA LEU A 33 -27.92 8.23 -5.71
C LEU A 33 -27.61 8.84 -7.08
N GLU A 34 -28.51 8.66 -8.05
CA GLU A 34 -28.36 9.22 -9.40
C GLU A 34 -28.33 10.75 -9.37
N GLU A 35 -29.25 11.38 -8.65
CA GLU A 35 -29.26 12.83 -8.45
C GLU A 35 -27.97 13.31 -7.78
N PHE A 36 -27.51 12.62 -6.73
CA PHE A 36 -26.26 12.94 -6.03
C PHE A 36 -25.04 12.89 -6.96
N ILE A 37 -24.91 11.83 -7.77
CA ILE A 37 -23.80 11.69 -8.73
C ILE A 37 -23.84 12.85 -9.75
N ILE A 38 -25.02 13.20 -10.26
CA ILE A 38 -25.18 14.29 -11.23
C ILE A 38 -24.80 15.63 -10.60
N ASP A 39 -25.34 15.95 -9.43
CA ASP A 39 -25.07 17.21 -8.72
C ASP A 39 -23.58 17.35 -8.38
N PHE A 40 -22.94 16.31 -7.84
CA PHE A 40 -21.50 16.30 -7.59
C PHE A 40 -20.71 16.51 -8.90
N ALA A 41 -21.08 15.77 -9.95
CA ALA A 41 -20.47 15.88 -11.26
C ALA A 41 -20.56 17.30 -11.83
N GLU A 42 -21.68 17.99 -11.68
CA GLU A 42 -21.87 19.35 -12.18
C GLU A 42 -21.13 20.39 -11.34
N LYS A 43 -20.99 20.17 -10.03
CA LYS A 43 -20.20 21.01 -9.12
C LYS A 43 -18.69 20.88 -9.33
N HIS A 44 -18.23 19.70 -9.75
CA HIS A 44 -16.80 19.41 -9.95
C HIS A 44 -16.48 19.02 -11.40
N PRO A 45 -16.73 19.89 -12.39
CA PRO A 45 -16.51 19.55 -13.79
C PRO A 45 -15.03 19.31 -14.11
N ASP A 46 -14.11 19.89 -13.34
CA ASP A 46 -12.66 19.78 -13.57
C ASP A 46 -12.12 18.35 -13.33
N LEU A 47 -12.76 17.56 -12.45
CA LEU A 47 -12.38 16.16 -12.22
C LEU A 47 -12.55 15.28 -13.48
N ARG A 48 -13.33 15.74 -14.46
CA ARG A 48 -13.56 15.05 -15.75
C ARG A 48 -12.77 15.62 -16.92
N LYS A 49 -12.06 16.74 -16.77
CA LYS A 49 -11.47 17.49 -17.90
C LYS A 49 -10.10 16.99 -18.39
N GLN A 50 -9.53 15.94 -17.80
CA GLN A 50 -8.20 15.45 -18.20
C GLN A 50 -8.23 14.64 -19.51
N GLU A 51 -7.11 14.70 -20.27
CA GLU A 51 -6.94 14.00 -21.54
C GLU A 51 -7.11 12.49 -21.38
N GLN A 52 -8.05 11.90 -22.12
CA GLN A 52 -8.38 10.47 -22.06
C GLN A 52 -7.31 9.57 -22.70
N ASP A 53 -6.36 10.14 -23.44
CA ASP A 53 -5.42 9.41 -24.31
C ASP A 53 -4.02 9.23 -23.70
N ALA A 54 -3.74 9.76 -22.51
CA ALA A 54 -2.47 9.57 -21.81
C ALA A 54 -2.51 8.36 -20.86
N ALA A 55 -1.41 7.59 -20.81
CA ALA A 55 -1.26 6.53 -19.81
C ALA A 55 -1.36 7.14 -18.40
N ARG A 56 -2.26 6.61 -17.57
CA ARG A 56 -2.57 7.17 -16.25
C ARG A 56 -1.39 7.11 -15.28
N LEU A 57 -0.61 6.03 -15.36
CA LEU A 57 0.60 5.80 -14.59
C LEU A 57 1.74 5.42 -15.55
N THR A 58 2.94 5.88 -15.27
CA THR A 58 4.13 5.78 -16.11
C THR A 58 5.34 5.35 -15.29
N GLU A 59 6.50 5.16 -15.93
CA GLU A 59 7.77 4.89 -15.24
C GLU A 59 8.15 5.96 -14.21
N LYS A 60 7.52 7.14 -14.30
CA LYS A 60 7.75 8.26 -13.40
C LYS A 60 7.04 8.13 -12.06
N ASP A 61 6.06 7.23 -11.99
CA ASP A 61 5.19 7.13 -10.84
C ASP A 61 5.78 6.28 -9.72
N SER A 62 5.87 6.91 -8.55
CA SER A 62 6.26 6.29 -7.29
C SER A 62 5.57 7.02 -6.13
N VAL A 63 5.20 6.25 -5.11
CA VAL A 63 4.45 6.73 -3.96
C VAL A 63 5.34 6.67 -2.73
N VAL A 64 5.41 7.76 -1.96
CA VAL A 64 5.99 7.73 -0.62
C VAL A 64 4.88 7.69 0.43
N ILE A 65 4.92 6.67 1.28
CA ILE A 65 3.97 6.44 2.37
C ILE A 65 4.51 7.12 3.64
N CYS A 66 3.73 8.03 4.22
CA CYS A 66 4.13 8.75 5.44
C CYS A 66 2.93 9.22 6.26
N TYR A 67 3.14 9.37 7.57
CA TYR A 67 2.24 10.17 8.40
C TYR A 67 2.53 11.66 8.20
N GLY A 68 1.51 12.51 8.33
CA GLY A 68 1.62 13.95 8.18
C GLY A 68 2.60 14.62 9.14
N ASP A 69 2.95 13.92 10.22
CA ASP A 69 3.84 14.38 11.29
C ASP A 69 5.14 13.58 11.39
N HIS A 70 5.51 12.79 10.38
CA HIS A 70 6.80 12.09 10.41
C HIS A 70 8.01 13.02 10.44
N ILE A 71 7.89 14.24 9.94
CA ILE A 71 8.93 15.26 9.97
C ILE A 71 8.32 16.49 10.64
N GLN A 72 8.90 16.91 11.77
CA GLN A 72 8.39 17.99 12.61
C GLN A 72 9.45 19.06 12.84
N SER A 73 9.00 20.29 13.00
CA SER A 73 9.81 21.41 13.47
C SER A 73 9.04 22.13 14.56
N GLU A 74 9.74 22.55 15.62
CA GLU A 74 9.10 23.31 16.70
C GLU A 74 8.46 24.60 16.16
N GLY A 75 7.21 24.85 16.54
CA GLY A 75 6.47 26.05 16.14
C GLY A 75 5.87 26.06 14.74
N GLU A 76 6.02 24.98 13.96
CA GLU A 76 5.41 24.81 12.64
C GLU A 76 4.33 23.72 12.65
N ALA A 77 3.30 23.86 11.80
CA ALA A 77 2.36 22.78 11.59
C ALA A 77 3.08 21.61 10.87
N PRO A 78 2.94 20.35 11.32
CA PRO A 78 3.68 19.23 10.75
C PRO A 78 3.53 19.06 9.23
N LEU A 79 2.33 19.32 8.67
CA LEU A 79 2.12 19.26 7.21
C LEU A 79 2.93 20.30 6.43
N GLN A 80 3.21 21.47 7.02
CA GLN A 80 4.04 22.51 6.41
C GLN A 80 5.51 22.07 6.38
N THR A 81 6.00 21.54 7.51
CA THR A 81 7.35 20.99 7.62
C THR A 81 7.55 19.83 6.63
N LEU A 82 6.57 18.92 6.54
CA LEU A 82 6.57 17.82 5.59
C LEU A 82 6.61 18.32 4.13
N ASN A 83 5.74 19.28 3.77
CA ASN A 83 5.67 19.83 2.43
C ASN A 83 7.02 20.45 2.01
N GLU A 84 7.61 21.30 2.86
CA GLU A 84 8.89 21.92 2.55
C GLU A 84 10.03 20.90 2.42
N PHE A 85 10.05 19.85 3.25
CA PHE A 85 11.01 18.76 3.08
C PHE A 85 10.83 18.05 1.72
N PHE A 86 9.60 17.63 1.39
CA PHE A 86 9.33 16.92 0.14
C PHE A 86 9.65 17.78 -1.09
N LYS A 87 9.20 19.03 -1.09
CA LYS A 87 9.45 19.99 -2.17
C LYS A 87 10.94 20.22 -2.40
N ASN A 88 11.73 20.37 -1.35
CA ASN A 88 13.16 20.71 -1.47
C ASN A 88 14.04 19.49 -1.79
N TYR A 89 13.65 18.29 -1.38
CA TYR A 89 14.52 17.11 -1.48
C TYR A 89 13.98 15.98 -2.37
N LEU A 90 12.67 15.91 -2.62
CA LEU A 90 12.02 14.75 -3.28
C LEU A 90 11.22 15.08 -4.54
N LYS A 91 10.92 16.35 -4.81
CA LYS A 91 10.12 16.78 -5.98
C LYS A 91 10.59 16.23 -7.33
N GLU A 92 11.90 16.05 -7.51
CA GLU A 92 12.46 15.51 -8.76
C GLU A 92 12.45 13.98 -8.83
N SER A 93 12.29 13.29 -7.70
CA SER A 93 12.44 11.83 -7.60
C SER A 93 11.15 11.07 -7.28
N ILE A 94 10.13 11.75 -6.73
CA ILE A 94 8.87 11.16 -6.27
C ILE A 94 7.70 11.90 -6.93
N SER A 95 6.66 11.15 -7.36
CA SER A 95 5.46 11.74 -7.96
C SER A 95 4.32 11.92 -6.96
N THR A 96 4.16 10.99 -6.02
CA THR A 96 2.96 10.91 -5.18
C THR A 96 3.29 10.79 -3.70
N ILE A 97 2.50 11.47 -2.86
CA ILE A 97 2.54 11.32 -1.40
C ILE A 97 1.29 10.56 -0.95
N HIS A 98 1.48 9.37 -0.37
CA HIS A 98 0.46 8.70 0.42
C HIS A 98 0.52 9.24 1.84
N LEU A 99 -0.41 10.14 2.13
CA LEU A 99 -0.63 10.68 3.45
C LEU A 99 -1.52 9.71 4.21
N LEU A 100 -0.91 8.98 5.15
CA LEU A 100 -1.61 8.14 6.12
C LEU A 100 -2.66 8.96 6.89
N PRO A 101 -3.66 8.33 7.54
CA PRO A 101 -4.86 9.04 7.96
C PRO A 101 -4.55 10.33 8.73
N PHE A 102 -4.94 11.46 8.13
CA PHE A 102 -4.65 12.82 8.62
C PHE A 102 -5.91 13.52 9.13
N PHE A 103 -7.02 12.79 9.22
CA PHE A 103 -8.28 13.23 9.80
C PHE A 103 -8.19 13.24 11.34
N PRO A 104 -9.02 14.01 12.06
CA PRO A 104 -9.17 13.85 13.51
C PRO A 104 -9.45 12.38 13.86
N TYR A 105 -8.77 11.86 14.88
CA TYR A 105 -8.86 10.46 15.29
C TYR A 105 -8.73 10.30 16.80
N SER A 106 -9.24 9.20 17.36
CA SER A 106 -9.21 8.88 18.80
C SER A 106 -8.15 7.84 19.18
N SER A 107 -7.85 6.90 18.28
CA SER A 107 -6.84 5.85 18.52
C SER A 107 -6.27 5.26 17.21
N ASP A 108 -5.40 4.24 17.37
CA ASP A 108 -4.75 3.47 16.30
C ASP A 108 -3.99 4.33 15.29
N ASP A 109 -3.33 5.40 15.75
CA ASP A 109 -2.53 6.34 14.93
C ASP A 109 -3.27 6.79 13.66
N GLY A 110 -4.52 7.26 13.78
CA GLY A 110 -5.29 7.77 12.65
C GLY A 110 -6.38 6.82 12.12
N PHE A 111 -6.33 5.54 12.46
CA PHE A 111 -7.27 4.54 11.93
C PHE A 111 -8.59 4.42 12.72
N ALA A 112 -8.76 5.16 13.82
CA ALA A 112 -10.09 5.40 14.42
C ALA A 112 -10.54 6.83 14.11
N VAL A 113 -11.03 7.06 12.89
CA VAL A 113 -11.38 8.41 12.38
C VAL A 113 -12.61 8.97 13.10
N ILE A 114 -12.53 10.22 13.58
CA ILE A 114 -13.64 10.95 14.21
C ILE A 114 -14.47 11.73 13.17
N ASP A 115 -13.80 12.36 12.20
CA ASP A 115 -14.45 13.19 11.18
C ASP A 115 -13.73 13.08 9.83
N TYR A 116 -14.39 12.44 8.86
CA TYR A 116 -13.83 12.22 7.52
C TYR A 116 -13.57 13.50 6.72
N LYS A 117 -14.17 14.65 7.07
CA LYS A 117 -14.12 15.85 6.21
C LYS A 117 -13.28 17.00 6.77
N LYS A 118 -12.53 16.74 7.84
CA LYS A 118 -11.60 17.71 8.46
C LYS A 118 -10.18 17.19 8.46
N VAL A 119 -9.21 18.09 8.35
CA VAL A 119 -7.81 17.78 8.70
C VAL A 119 -7.67 17.84 10.22
N ASN A 120 -6.86 16.94 10.79
CA ASN A 120 -6.54 16.99 12.21
C ASN A 120 -5.80 18.32 12.51
N PRO A 121 -6.34 19.17 13.41
CA PRO A 121 -5.74 20.47 13.70
C PRO A 121 -4.34 20.40 14.30
N GLU A 122 -3.91 19.24 14.84
CA GLU A 122 -2.53 19.02 15.28
C GLU A 122 -1.55 18.86 14.10
N LEU A 123 -2.04 18.54 12.90
CA LEU A 123 -1.25 18.39 11.69
C LEU A 123 -1.25 19.65 10.82
N GLY A 124 -2.38 20.36 10.79
CA GLY A 124 -2.59 21.54 9.95
C GLY A 124 -4.05 21.69 9.52
N ASP A 125 -4.28 22.24 8.34
CA ASP A 125 -5.61 22.38 7.73
C ASP A 125 -5.63 22.01 6.23
N TRP A 126 -6.79 22.19 5.57
CA TRP A 126 -6.94 21.88 4.13
C TRP A 126 -6.04 22.75 3.22
N SER A 127 -5.62 23.94 3.66
CA SER A 127 -4.69 24.77 2.90
C SER A 127 -3.29 24.16 2.84
N ASP A 128 -2.87 23.44 3.88
CA ASP A 128 -1.61 22.69 3.89
C ASP A 128 -1.66 21.49 2.93
N ILE A 129 -2.82 20.82 2.84
CA ILE A 129 -3.06 19.75 1.86
C ILE A 129 -3.02 20.29 0.42
N GLU A 130 -3.68 21.43 0.16
CA GLU A 130 -3.63 22.07 -1.15
C GLU A 130 -2.20 22.53 -1.50
N ALA A 131 -1.38 22.92 -0.51
CA ALA A 131 0.03 23.25 -0.73
C ALA A 131 0.88 22.03 -1.16
N LEU A 132 0.63 20.84 -0.59
CA LEU A 132 1.28 19.59 -1.02
C LEU A 132 0.93 19.25 -2.47
N LYS A 133 -0.36 19.38 -2.83
CA LYS A 133 -0.90 19.10 -4.17
C LYS A 133 -0.27 19.93 -5.29
N GLN A 134 0.29 21.10 -4.98
CA GLN A 134 0.98 21.93 -5.98
C GLN A 134 2.24 21.27 -6.57
N ASN A 135 2.83 20.31 -5.85
CA ASN A 135 4.08 19.66 -6.25
C ASN A 135 3.97 18.14 -6.43
N PHE A 136 2.95 17.52 -5.83
CA PHE A 136 2.79 16.07 -5.80
C PHE A 136 1.34 15.67 -6.04
N SER A 137 1.16 14.51 -6.68
CA SER A 137 -0.12 13.81 -6.62
C SER A 137 -0.35 13.31 -5.19
N LEU A 138 -1.62 13.21 -4.78
CA LEU A 138 -1.98 12.83 -3.41
C LEU A 138 -2.70 11.50 -3.38
N MET A 139 -2.37 10.72 -2.35
CA MET A 139 -3.04 9.49 -2.02
C MET A 139 -3.55 9.56 -0.58
N PHE A 140 -4.85 9.31 -0.39
CA PHE A 140 -5.51 9.38 0.92
C PHE A 140 -6.01 8.01 1.38
N ASP A 141 -6.01 7.80 2.68
CA ASP A 141 -6.71 6.68 3.32
C ASP A 141 -8.21 6.94 3.45
N ALA A 142 -9.00 5.94 3.08
CA ALA A 142 -10.42 5.87 3.31
C ALA A 142 -10.71 4.72 4.30
N VAL A 143 -10.77 5.06 5.58
CA VAL A 143 -11.14 4.15 6.67
C VAL A 143 -12.66 4.01 6.74
N ILE A 144 -13.21 3.23 5.82
CA ILE A 144 -14.67 3.17 5.58
C ILE A 144 -15.34 1.89 6.09
N ASN A 145 -14.59 0.94 6.66
CA ASN A 145 -15.20 -0.21 7.34
C ASN A 145 -15.79 0.19 8.70
N HIS A 146 -15.13 1.12 9.39
CA HIS A 146 -15.43 1.49 10.76
C HIS A 146 -15.09 2.97 10.98
N ILE A 147 -15.64 3.53 12.05
CA ILE A 147 -15.39 4.92 12.49
C ILE A 147 -15.16 4.93 14.01
N SER A 148 -14.56 6.00 14.52
CA SER A 148 -14.33 6.21 15.96
C SER A 148 -15.63 6.18 16.78
N ALA A 149 -15.56 5.62 17.99
CA ALA A 149 -16.61 5.75 19.00
C ALA A 149 -16.78 7.21 19.50
N GLU A 150 -15.83 8.10 19.22
CA GLU A 150 -15.93 9.54 19.50
C GLU A 150 -16.55 10.33 18.33
N SER A 151 -16.92 9.66 17.23
CA SER A 151 -17.54 10.32 16.08
C SER A 151 -18.93 10.87 16.38
N GLU A 152 -19.30 11.95 15.70
CA GLU A 152 -20.65 12.50 15.78
C GLU A 152 -21.71 11.49 15.29
N TRP A 153 -21.35 10.61 14.35
CA TRP A 153 -22.25 9.54 13.89
C TRP A 153 -22.59 8.59 15.02
N PHE A 154 -21.58 8.16 15.79
CA PHE A 154 -21.78 7.24 16.90
C PHE A 154 -22.52 7.90 18.07
N LYS A 155 -22.21 9.17 18.36
CA LYS A 155 -22.99 9.95 19.34
C LYS A 155 -24.48 10.01 18.97
N LYS A 156 -24.79 10.31 17.71
CA LYS A 156 -26.18 10.35 17.21
C LYS A 156 -26.85 8.98 17.19
N PHE A 157 -26.09 7.91 16.95
CA PHE A 157 -26.58 6.55 17.15
C PHE A 157 -26.95 6.30 18.61
N LYS A 158 -26.11 6.67 19.58
CA LYS A 158 -26.44 6.52 21.01
C LYS A 158 -27.69 7.32 21.40
N GLU A 159 -27.89 8.50 20.80
CA GLU A 159 -29.09 9.32 20.98
C GLU A 159 -30.31 8.81 20.17
N GLN A 160 -30.11 7.80 19.31
CA GLN A 160 -31.12 7.24 18.39
C GLN A 160 -31.73 8.32 17.47
N GLU A 161 -30.89 9.24 17.00
CA GLU A 161 -31.31 10.39 16.20
C GLU A 161 -31.52 10.00 14.73
N GLY A 162 -32.77 9.98 14.28
CA GLY A 162 -33.14 9.88 12.86
C GLY A 162 -32.46 8.71 12.13
N LYS A 163 -31.77 9.00 11.02
CA LYS A 163 -31.09 7.99 10.20
C LYS A 163 -29.90 7.31 10.90
N TYR A 164 -29.29 7.97 11.88
CA TYR A 164 -28.10 7.47 12.57
C TYR A 164 -28.40 6.25 13.45
N ALA A 165 -29.68 6.01 13.80
CA ALA A 165 -30.11 4.85 14.57
C ALA A 165 -29.71 3.50 13.94
N ASN A 166 -29.49 3.44 12.63
CA ASN A 166 -29.09 2.21 11.92
C ASN A 166 -27.65 2.24 11.37
N TYR A 167 -26.86 3.28 11.63
CA TYR A 167 -25.53 3.45 11.00
C TYR A 167 -24.52 2.37 11.39
N PHE A 168 -24.75 1.68 12.50
CA PHE A 168 -23.85 0.68 13.06
C PHE A 168 -24.53 -0.66 13.16
N ILE A 169 -23.72 -1.73 13.15
CA ILE A 169 -24.22 -3.09 13.21
C ILE A 169 -24.55 -3.41 14.67
N GLU A 170 -25.85 -3.40 14.99
CA GLU A 170 -26.36 -3.96 16.24
C GLU A 170 -26.28 -5.49 16.21
N ALA A 171 -25.74 -6.05 17.28
CA ALA A 171 -25.46 -7.47 17.44
C ALA A 171 -26.18 -8.02 18.67
N ASP A 172 -26.44 -9.33 18.65
CA ASP A 172 -27.06 -10.05 19.76
C ASP A 172 -25.97 -10.93 20.39
N PRO A 173 -25.53 -10.64 21.63
CA PRO A 173 -24.41 -11.35 22.26
C PRO A 173 -24.68 -12.85 22.46
N GLU A 174 -25.94 -13.29 22.39
CA GLU A 174 -26.33 -14.70 22.54
C GLU A 174 -26.23 -15.49 21.22
N LYS A 175 -25.92 -14.85 20.10
CA LYS A 175 -25.74 -15.52 18.80
C LYS A 175 -24.36 -16.15 18.66
N ASP A 176 -24.27 -17.08 17.72
CA ASP A 176 -23.01 -17.73 17.37
C ASP A 176 -22.21 -16.87 16.37
N TYR A 177 -20.97 -16.55 16.75
CA TYR A 177 -20.00 -15.78 15.98
C TYR A 177 -18.74 -16.60 15.67
N SER A 178 -18.75 -17.92 15.86
CA SER A 178 -17.57 -18.79 15.72
C SER A 178 -16.91 -18.73 14.34
N GLU A 179 -17.71 -18.52 13.29
CA GLU A 179 -17.25 -18.45 11.90
C GLU A 179 -16.55 -17.12 11.58
N VAL A 180 -16.79 -16.05 12.35
CA VAL A 180 -16.28 -14.72 12.06
C VAL A 180 -14.75 -14.70 12.14
N THR A 181 -14.11 -14.23 11.06
CA THR A 181 -12.66 -14.05 11.02
C THR A 181 -12.25 -12.86 11.88
N ARG A 182 -11.36 -13.08 12.85
CA ARG A 182 -10.92 -12.06 13.80
C ARG A 182 -9.45 -11.68 13.58
N PRO A 183 -9.15 -10.43 13.20
CA PRO A 183 -7.77 -9.99 13.00
C PRO A 183 -7.02 -9.80 14.33
N ARG A 184 -7.75 -9.56 15.42
CA ARG A 184 -7.20 -9.28 16.76
C ARG A 184 -7.89 -10.16 17.81
N ALA A 185 -7.18 -10.43 18.91
CA ALA A 185 -7.70 -11.21 20.04
C ALA A 185 -8.67 -10.42 20.97
N LYS A 186 -9.11 -9.21 20.56
CA LYS A 186 -10.03 -8.36 21.33
C LYS A 186 -11.49 -8.74 21.06
N PRO A 187 -12.42 -8.66 22.04
CA PRO A 187 -13.85 -8.99 21.87
C PRO A 187 -14.44 -8.41 20.58
N LEU A 188 -15.29 -9.19 19.91
CA LEU A 188 -15.93 -8.79 18.65
C LEU A 188 -17.05 -7.76 18.89
N LEU A 189 -17.72 -7.84 20.04
CA LEU A 189 -18.86 -7.00 20.39
C LEU A 189 -18.49 -6.07 21.54
N THR A 190 -19.03 -4.85 21.48
CA THR A 190 -18.89 -3.84 22.54
C THR A 190 -20.28 -3.46 23.03
N GLU A 191 -20.49 -3.54 24.35
CA GLU A 191 -21.71 -3.11 25.03
C GLU A 191 -21.76 -1.58 25.10
N VAL A 192 -22.91 -0.98 24.75
CA VAL A 192 -23.09 0.46 24.65
C VAL A 192 -24.47 0.89 25.13
N GLU A 193 -24.48 1.94 25.96
CA GLU A 193 -25.71 2.57 26.45
C GLU A 193 -26.30 3.51 25.39
N THR A 194 -27.56 3.30 25.02
CA THR A 194 -28.29 4.16 24.08
C THR A 194 -29.59 4.69 24.68
N ALA A 195 -30.19 5.71 24.07
CA ALA A 195 -31.51 6.23 24.46
C ALA A 195 -32.63 5.18 24.32
N ALA A 196 -32.41 4.09 23.57
CA ALA A 196 -33.32 2.95 23.45
C ALA A 196 -32.98 1.79 24.41
N GLY A 197 -31.99 1.97 25.29
CA GLY A 197 -31.48 0.95 26.22
C GLY A 197 -30.10 0.42 25.84
N GLU A 198 -29.65 -0.59 26.58
CA GLU A 198 -28.40 -1.30 26.33
C GLU A 198 -28.43 -1.99 24.96
N LYS A 199 -27.34 -1.84 24.19
CA LYS A 199 -27.13 -2.50 22.90
C LYS A 199 -25.72 -3.07 22.81
N TYR A 200 -25.51 -4.03 21.92
CA TYR A 200 -24.18 -4.50 21.55
C TYR A 200 -23.89 -4.08 20.11
N VAL A 201 -22.73 -3.50 19.87
CA VAL A 201 -22.30 -3.09 18.52
C VAL A 201 -21.08 -3.89 18.06
N TRP A 202 -21.00 -4.09 16.75
CA TRP A 202 -19.89 -4.82 16.12
C TRP A 202 -18.61 -3.97 16.09
N THR A 203 -17.51 -4.53 16.59
CA THR A 203 -16.21 -3.87 16.72
C THR A 203 -15.08 -4.83 16.33
N THR A 204 -14.83 -4.99 15.03
CA THR A 204 -13.89 -5.98 14.45
C THR A 204 -12.46 -5.81 14.97
N PHE A 205 -12.03 -4.57 15.20
CA PHE A 205 -10.64 -4.23 15.51
C PHE A 205 -10.42 -3.83 16.97
N SER A 206 -11.26 -2.94 17.51
CA SER A 206 -11.20 -2.50 18.89
C SER A 206 -12.52 -1.84 19.31
N PRO A 207 -12.80 -1.71 20.61
CA PRO A 207 -14.01 -1.04 21.11
C PRO A 207 -14.18 0.43 20.65
N ASP A 208 -13.09 1.07 20.22
CA ASP A 208 -13.11 2.44 19.69
C ASP A 208 -13.38 2.49 18.18
N GLN A 209 -13.40 1.33 17.50
CA GLN A 209 -13.58 1.23 16.05
C GLN A 209 -14.90 0.51 15.78
N ILE A 210 -15.97 1.29 15.63
CA ILE A 210 -17.34 0.80 15.46
C ILE A 210 -17.61 0.53 13.97
N ASP A 211 -17.93 -0.72 13.63
CA ASP A 211 -18.17 -1.13 12.25
C ASP A 211 -19.46 -0.50 11.68
N LEU A 212 -19.34 0.06 10.48
CA LEU A 212 -20.43 0.69 9.75
C LEU A 212 -21.34 -0.37 9.12
N ASN A 213 -22.65 -0.09 9.11
CA ASN A 213 -23.66 -0.98 8.58
C ASN A 213 -23.96 -0.70 7.10
N PHE A 214 -23.22 -1.34 6.19
CA PHE A 214 -23.43 -1.18 4.74
C PHE A 214 -24.75 -1.79 4.22
N LYS A 215 -25.52 -2.50 5.05
CA LYS A 215 -26.89 -2.89 4.71
C LYS A 215 -27.84 -1.68 4.68
N GLU A 216 -27.46 -0.58 5.30
CA GLU A 216 -28.20 0.68 5.23
C GLU A 216 -27.73 1.55 4.06
N THR A 217 -28.69 1.97 3.22
CA THR A 217 -28.40 2.79 2.04
C THR A 217 -27.92 4.20 2.39
N GLU A 218 -28.30 4.74 3.55
CA GLU A 218 -27.79 6.01 4.05
C GLU A 218 -26.28 5.96 4.35
N VAL A 219 -25.79 4.86 4.93
CA VAL A 219 -24.35 4.65 5.17
C VAL A 219 -23.61 4.59 3.84
N LEU A 220 -24.13 3.84 2.87
CA LEU A 220 -23.51 3.77 1.54
C LEU A 220 -23.43 5.15 0.87
N LEU A 221 -24.48 5.98 0.96
CA LEU A 221 -24.49 7.31 0.36
C LEU A 221 -23.49 8.26 1.04
N GLU A 222 -23.41 8.26 2.38
CA GLU A 222 -22.41 9.07 3.11
C GLU A 222 -20.98 8.68 2.75
N ILE A 223 -20.72 7.38 2.60
CA ILE A 223 -19.38 6.91 2.22
C ILE A 223 -19.05 7.28 0.77
N ILE A 224 -20.01 7.20 -0.15
CA ILE A 224 -19.81 7.70 -1.53
C ILE A 224 -19.50 9.21 -1.51
N ASP A 225 -20.20 9.98 -0.67
CA ASP A 225 -19.94 11.41 -0.47
C ASP A 225 -18.54 11.67 0.09
N VAL A 226 -18.09 10.90 1.09
CA VAL A 226 -16.70 10.97 1.61
C VAL A 226 -15.67 10.69 0.51
N LEU A 227 -15.85 9.61 -0.26
CA LEU A 227 -14.93 9.21 -1.31
C LEU A 227 -14.84 10.24 -2.45
N LEU A 228 -15.98 10.77 -2.89
CA LEU A 228 -16.03 11.83 -3.90
C LEU A 228 -15.49 13.16 -3.36
N PHE A 229 -15.73 13.46 -2.08
CA PHE A 229 -15.09 14.60 -1.41
C PHE A 229 -13.56 14.48 -1.43
N TYR A 230 -12.99 13.31 -1.15
CA TYR A 230 -11.53 13.10 -1.25
C TYR A 230 -11.00 13.36 -2.66
N ALA A 231 -11.69 12.85 -3.69
CA ALA A 231 -11.34 13.14 -5.08
C ALA A 231 -11.40 14.65 -5.38
N ALA A 232 -12.43 15.36 -4.91
CA ALA A 232 -12.56 16.81 -5.06
C ALA A 232 -11.45 17.59 -4.34
N GLN A 233 -10.95 17.08 -3.20
CA GLN A 233 -9.81 17.66 -2.48
C GLN A 233 -8.46 17.31 -3.13
N GLY A 234 -8.43 16.53 -4.22
CA GLY A 234 -7.22 16.25 -4.99
C GLY A 234 -6.63 14.85 -4.79
N ALA A 235 -7.35 13.92 -4.14
CA ALA A 235 -6.92 12.53 -4.08
C ALA A 235 -6.93 11.91 -5.49
N GLU A 236 -5.75 11.54 -5.95
CA GLU A 236 -5.53 10.81 -7.20
C GLU A 236 -5.59 9.30 -7.00
N ILE A 237 -5.28 8.84 -5.80
CA ILE A 237 -5.42 7.45 -5.36
C ILE A 237 -6.13 7.44 -4.01
N ILE A 238 -7.13 6.58 -3.84
CA ILE A 238 -7.79 6.37 -2.55
C ILE A 238 -7.54 4.93 -2.11
N ARG A 239 -6.90 4.79 -0.95
CA ARG A 239 -6.66 3.50 -0.29
C ARG A 239 -7.88 3.12 0.55
N LEU A 240 -8.52 2.00 0.21
CA LEU A 240 -9.61 1.44 1.00
C LEU A 240 -9.03 0.56 2.12
N ASP A 241 -9.00 1.11 3.33
CA ASP A 241 -8.47 0.43 4.51
C ASP A 241 -9.41 -0.66 5.02
N ALA A 242 -8.84 -1.80 5.43
CA ALA A 242 -9.59 -2.91 6.01
C ALA A 242 -10.81 -3.36 5.17
N ILE A 243 -10.75 -3.18 3.86
CA ILE A 243 -11.91 -3.25 2.98
C ILE A 243 -12.54 -4.64 2.95
N ALA A 244 -11.76 -5.69 3.21
CA ALA A 244 -12.23 -7.07 3.22
C ALA A 244 -13.38 -7.34 4.21
N TYR A 245 -13.45 -6.56 5.29
CA TYR A 245 -14.43 -6.72 6.36
C TYR A 245 -15.73 -5.95 6.12
N LEU A 246 -15.90 -5.24 5.00
CA LEU A 246 -16.98 -4.28 4.80
C LEU A 246 -18.39 -4.84 5.09
N TRP A 247 -18.67 -6.05 4.58
CA TRP A 247 -19.97 -6.70 4.69
C TRP A 247 -19.99 -7.83 5.73
N LYS A 248 -21.06 -7.91 6.52
CA LYS A 248 -21.22 -8.87 7.62
C LYS A 248 -22.49 -9.68 7.45
N GLU A 249 -22.35 -11.00 7.56
CA GLU A 249 -23.46 -11.95 7.57
C GLU A 249 -23.19 -13.06 8.58
N ILE A 250 -24.07 -13.19 9.58
CA ILE A 250 -23.91 -14.21 10.64
C ILE A 250 -23.95 -15.61 10.02
N GLY A 251 -23.06 -16.49 10.47
CA GLY A 251 -22.87 -17.83 9.90
C GLY A 251 -21.89 -17.86 8.71
N THR A 252 -21.20 -16.75 8.44
CA THR A 252 -20.11 -16.66 7.46
C THR A 252 -18.84 -16.12 8.10
N SER A 253 -17.74 -16.12 7.34
CA SER A 253 -16.47 -15.55 7.77
C SER A 253 -16.49 -14.04 8.00
N CYS A 254 -17.49 -13.32 7.45
CA CYS A 254 -17.57 -11.85 7.46
C CYS A 254 -16.32 -11.14 6.89
N ILE A 255 -15.61 -11.82 6.00
CA ILE A 255 -14.46 -11.31 5.27
C ILE A 255 -14.54 -11.79 3.82
N HIS A 256 -14.19 -10.94 2.86
CA HIS A 256 -14.21 -11.23 1.41
C HIS A 256 -15.61 -11.60 0.85
N LEU A 257 -16.69 -11.18 1.51
CA LEU A 257 -18.03 -11.52 1.05
C LEU A 257 -18.31 -10.91 -0.34
N PRO A 258 -19.09 -11.58 -1.20
CA PRO A 258 -19.40 -11.09 -2.55
C PRO A 258 -19.98 -9.67 -2.59
N GLU A 259 -20.71 -9.27 -1.55
CA GLU A 259 -21.26 -7.93 -1.38
C GLU A 259 -20.17 -6.88 -1.18
N THR A 260 -19.09 -7.20 -0.45
CA THR A 260 -17.90 -6.33 -0.33
C THR A 260 -17.34 -6.01 -1.71
N HIS A 261 -17.07 -7.03 -2.52
CA HIS A 261 -16.61 -6.85 -3.90
C HIS A 261 -17.60 -6.00 -4.70
N LYS A 262 -18.90 -6.26 -4.57
CA LYS A 262 -19.94 -5.52 -5.31
C LYS A 262 -19.98 -4.03 -4.96
N VAL A 263 -19.76 -3.69 -3.69
CA VAL A 263 -19.69 -2.30 -3.21
C VAL A 263 -18.47 -1.59 -3.79
N ILE A 264 -17.30 -2.23 -3.85
CA ILE A 264 -16.09 -1.64 -4.46
C ILE A 264 -16.30 -1.42 -5.97
N GLN A 265 -16.90 -2.40 -6.66
CA GLN A 265 -17.26 -2.24 -8.07
C GLN A 265 -18.29 -1.11 -8.29
N LEU A 266 -19.17 -0.85 -7.32
CA LEU A 266 -20.09 0.28 -7.35
C LEU A 266 -19.33 1.60 -7.22
N PHE A 267 -18.39 1.71 -6.27
CA PHE A 267 -17.49 2.87 -6.16
C PHE A 267 -16.72 3.12 -7.45
N LYS A 268 -16.18 2.06 -8.06
CA LYS A 268 -15.45 2.13 -9.33
C LYS A 268 -16.32 2.69 -10.47
N GLU A 269 -17.57 2.25 -10.58
CA GLU A 269 -18.49 2.79 -11.60
C GLU A 269 -18.83 4.26 -11.34
N ILE A 270 -18.97 4.67 -10.08
CA ILE A 270 -19.23 6.07 -9.71
C ILE A 270 -18.02 6.94 -10.02
N PHE A 271 -16.79 6.50 -9.71
CA PHE A 271 -15.57 7.23 -10.07
C PHE A 271 -15.42 7.37 -11.58
N LYS A 272 -15.67 6.31 -12.37
CA LYS A 272 -15.68 6.41 -13.85
C LYS A 272 -16.62 7.51 -14.38
N LEU A 273 -17.69 7.83 -13.65
CA LEU A 273 -18.64 8.89 -14.01
C LEU A 273 -18.23 10.27 -13.48
N ALA A 274 -17.82 10.37 -12.22
CA ALA A 274 -17.67 11.63 -11.51
C ALA A 274 -16.20 12.11 -11.38
N ALA A 275 -15.27 11.18 -11.22
CA ALA A 275 -13.83 11.41 -10.98
C ALA A 275 -12.98 10.31 -11.67
N PRO A 276 -12.98 10.23 -13.01
CA PRO A 276 -12.43 9.09 -13.76
C PRO A 276 -10.93 8.87 -13.60
N THR A 277 -10.20 9.85 -13.06
CA THR A 277 -8.74 9.81 -12.88
C THR A 277 -8.34 9.33 -11.48
N THR A 278 -9.29 9.23 -10.55
CA THR A 278 -9.06 8.72 -9.20
C THR A 278 -9.01 7.19 -9.23
N LEU A 279 -7.90 6.64 -8.76
CA LEU A 279 -7.65 5.20 -8.68
C LEU A 279 -8.07 4.65 -7.30
N ILE A 280 -8.55 3.41 -7.29
CA ILE A 280 -8.85 2.67 -6.06
C ILE A 280 -7.71 1.69 -5.77
N LEU A 281 -7.06 1.84 -4.62
CA LEU A 281 -6.15 0.84 -4.05
C LEU A 281 -6.89 0.11 -2.94
N THR A 282 -6.98 -1.22 -3.01
CA THR A 282 -7.50 -2.03 -1.90
C THR A 282 -6.37 -2.51 -1.02
N GLU A 283 -6.61 -2.54 0.29
CA GLU A 283 -5.68 -3.15 1.25
C GLU A 283 -6.27 -4.42 1.87
N THR A 284 -5.61 -5.55 1.59
CA THR A 284 -5.95 -6.85 2.14
C THR A 284 -4.70 -7.67 2.45
N ASN A 285 -4.24 -7.64 3.71
CA ASN A 285 -3.08 -8.42 4.18
C ASN A 285 -3.43 -9.91 4.42
N VAL A 286 -3.65 -10.62 3.31
CA VAL A 286 -4.12 -12.01 3.24
C VAL A 286 -3.27 -12.81 2.23
N PRO A 287 -3.42 -14.15 2.12
CA PRO A 287 -2.75 -14.93 1.08
C PRO A 287 -2.95 -14.36 -0.33
N HIS A 288 -1.97 -14.60 -1.21
CA HIS A 288 -1.86 -13.95 -2.52
C HIS A 288 -3.15 -14.02 -3.36
N GLU A 289 -3.74 -15.21 -3.48
CA GLU A 289 -4.97 -15.46 -4.26
C GLU A 289 -6.18 -14.65 -3.76
N GLU A 290 -6.32 -14.54 -2.45
CA GLU A 290 -7.40 -13.74 -1.82
C GLU A 290 -7.19 -12.25 -2.11
N ASN A 291 -5.95 -11.77 -2.05
CA ASN A 291 -5.61 -10.37 -2.27
C ASN A 291 -5.80 -9.93 -3.74
N ILE A 292 -5.38 -10.74 -4.72
CA ILE A 292 -5.54 -10.39 -6.14
C ILE A 292 -6.99 -10.49 -6.63
N SER A 293 -7.87 -11.18 -5.89
CA SER A 293 -9.30 -11.27 -6.22
C SER A 293 -10.00 -9.90 -6.30
N TYR A 294 -9.45 -8.87 -5.64
CA TYR A 294 -9.96 -7.50 -5.64
C TYR A 294 -9.74 -6.72 -6.94
N PHE A 295 -8.99 -7.28 -7.89
CA PHE A 295 -9.00 -6.77 -9.27
C PHE A 295 -10.34 -7.03 -9.99
N GLY A 296 -11.17 -7.93 -9.47
CA GLY A 296 -12.45 -8.31 -10.06
C GLY A 296 -12.27 -9.11 -11.36
N ARG A 297 -13.21 -8.94 -12.30
CA ARG A 297 -13.14 -9.58 -13.63
C ARG A 297 -13.13 -8.50 -14.72
N GLY A 298 -12.00 -8.35 -15.41
CA GLY A 298 -11.87 -7.37 -16.49
C GLY A 298 -11.86 -5.91 -16.01
N VAL A 299 -11.11 -5.61 -14.94
CA VAL A 299 -10.84 -4.24 -14.44
C VAL A 299 -12.12 -3.50 -14.02
N ASP A 300 -12.98 -4.21 -13.30
CA ASP A 300 -14.29 -3.70 -12.86
C ASP A 300 -14.36 -3.36 -11.36
N GLU A 301 -13.27 -3.56 -10.61
CA GLU A 301 -13.19 -3.38 -9.16
C GLU A 301 -12.05 -2.43 -8.73
N ALA A 302 -10.99 -2.90 -8.09
CA ALA A 302 -9.84 -2.08 -7.72
C ALA A 302 -8.91 -1.87 -8.93
N ASP A 303 -8.29 -0.69 -9.02
CA ASP A 303 -7.21 -0.43 -9.98
C ASP A 303 -5.88 -1.00 -9.50
N MET A 304 -5.71 -1.03 -8.18
CA MET A 304 -4.47 -1.43 -7.53
C MET A 304 -4.74 -2.36 -6.36
N VAL A 305 -3.81 -3.28 -6.12
CA VAL A 305 -3.75 -4.11 -4.91
C VAL A 305 -2.34 -4.08 -4.33
N TYR A 306 -2.22 -4.06 -3.00
CA TYR A 306 -0.93 -4.20 -2.33
C TYR A 306 -0.28 -5.54 -2.66
N ASN A 307 1.02 -5.55 -2.94
CA ASN A 307 1.77 -6.80 -3.13
C ASN A 307 2.30 -7.35 -1.80
N PHE A 308 1.40 -7.80 -0.91
CA PHE A 308 1.72 -8.20 0.46
C PHE A 308 2.66 -9.39 0.60
N THR A 309 2.77 -10.24 -0.44
CA THR A 309 3.70 -11.37 -0.45
C THR A 309 5.15 -10.93 -0.67
N LEU A 310 5.37 -9.76 -1.29
CA LEU A 310 6.70 -9.26 -1.62
C LEU A 310 7.58 -8.95 -0.38
N PRO A 311 7.15 -8.15 0.62
CA PRO A 311 7.97 -7.81 1.79
C PRO A 311 8.56 -9.03 2.54
N PRO A 312 7.76 -10.03 2.97
CA PRO A 312 8.30 -11.16 3.72
C PRO A 312 9.22 -12.05 2.88
N LEU A 313 8.98 -12.21 1.57
CA LEU A 313 9.85 -13.01 0.69
C LEU A 313 11.18 -12.34 0.38
N VAL A 314 11.18 -11.03 0.15
CA VAL A 314 12.44 -10.28 0.00
C VAL A 314 13.21 -10.34 1.31
N LEU A 315 12.57 -10.11 2.46
CA LEU A 315 13.23 -10.21 3.75
C LEU A 315 13.81 -11.63 3.99
N TYR A 316 13.04 -12.68 3.73
CA TYR A 316 13.52 -14.07 3.77
C TYR A 316 14.78 -14.26 2.91
N SER A 317 14.75 -13.76 1.68
CA SER A 317 15.83 -13.96 0.71
C SER A 317 17.15 -13.32 1.17
N PHE A 318 17.10 -12.14 1.79
CA PHE A 318 18.28 -11.46 2.32
C PHE A 318 18.79 -12.06 3.63
N LEU A 319 17.88 -12.61 4.45
CA LEU A 319 18.24 -13.28 5.70
C LEU A 319 18.85 -14.68 5.47
N ASP A 320 18.56 -15.31 4.34
CA ASP A 320 19.08 -16.64 3.99
C ASP A 320 20.18 -16.59 2.91
N GLY A 321 20.26 -15.50 2.15
CA GLY A 321 21.15 -15.40 0.99
C GLY A 321 20.66 -16.26 -0.18
N ASP A 322 19.36 -16.54 -0.26
CA ASP A 322 18.71 -17.42 -1.22
C ASP A 322 17.43 -16.78 -1.76
N ALA A 323 17.40 -16.50 -3.06
CA ALA A 323 16.31 -15.89 -3.80
C ALA A 323 15.35 -16.93 -4.43
N SER A 324 15.57 -18.24 -4.31
CA SER A 324 14.78 -19.25 -5.02
C SER A 324 13.29 -19.16 -4.72
N LYS A 325 12.89 -18.93 -3.46
CA LYS A 325 11.46 -18.77 -3.09
C LYS A 325 10.85 -17.49 -3.65
N LEU A 326 11.61 -16.40 -3.69
CA LEU A 326 11.19 -15.15 -4.32
C LEU A 326 11.06 -15.29 -5.83
N THR A 327 12.02 -15.97 -6.48
CA THR A 327 12.02 -16.25 -7.93
C THR A 327 10.85 -17.16 -8.32
N GLU A 328 10.61 -18.24 -7.57
CA GLU A 328 9.49 -19.17 -7.78
C GLU A 328 8.15 -18.45 -7.70
N TRP A 329 7.91 -17.69 -6.63
CA TRP A 329 6.68 -16.92 -6.47
C TRP A 329 6.53 -15.81 -7.52
N ALA A 330 7.58 -15.03 -7.80
CA ALA A 330 7.49 -13.96 -8.78
C ALA A 330 7.21 -14.52 -10.19
N ALA A 331 7.74 -15.70 -10.52
CA ALA A 331 7.49 -16.38 -11.79
C ALA A 331 6.08 -16.99 -11.90
N SER A 332 5.38 -17.18 -10.77
CA SER A 332 3.99 -17.65 -10.77
C SER A 332 2.96 -16.52 -10.88
N LEU A 333 3.37 -15.26 -10.83
CA LEU A 333 2.46 -14.12 -10.96
C LEU A 333 1.82 -14.11 -12.35
N GLU A 334 0.49 -14.06 -12.38
CA GLU A 334 -0.28 -13.97 -13.62
C GLU A 334 -0.06 -12.62 -14.33
N GLU A 335 -0.23 -12.61 -15.65
CA GLU A 335 -0.25 -11.38 -16.43
C GLU A 335 -1.47 -10.56 -16.04
N LEU A 336 -1.24 -9.30 -15.66
CA LEU A 336 -2.31 -8.39 -15.28
C LEU A 336 -3.06 -7.88 -16.50
N GLU A 337 -4.38 -7.78 -16.38
CA GLU A 337 -5.22 -7.03 -17.32
C GLU A 337 -4.75 -5.58 -17.41
N ALA A 338 -4.89 -4.97 -18.60
CA ALA A 338 -4.48 -3.58 -18.81
C ALA A 338 -5.21 -2.63 -17.84
N ALA A 339 -4.46 -1.75 -17.16
CA ALA A 339 -4.91 -0.83 -16.12
C ALA A 339 -5.16 -1.44 -14.71
N ASN A 340 -4.78 -2.69 -14.48
CA ASN A 340 -4.55 -3.22 -13.13
C ASN A 340 -3.06 -3.08 -12.76
N TYR A 341 -2.78 -2.73 -11.51
CA TYR A 341 -1.41 -2.53 -11.04
C TYR A 341 -1.16 -3.17 -9.68
N TYR A 342 -0.04 -3.88 -9.55
CA TYR A 342 0.51 -4.17 -8.22
C TYR A 342 1.05 -2.89 -7.59
N PHE A 343 0.78 -2.71 -6.29
CA PHE A 343 1.45 -1.73 -5.45
C PHE A 343 2.58 -2.42 -4.69
N ASN A 344 3.79 -2.34 -5.23
CA ASN A 344 4.97 -3.04 -4.74
C ASN A 344 5.60 -2.25 -3.60
N PHE A 345 5.59 -2.80 -2.40
CA PHE A 345 6.15 -2.18 -1.21
C PHE A 345 6.98 -3.21 -0.42
N LEU A 346 7.87 -2.73 0.44
CA LEU A 346 8.64 -3.58 1.36
C LEU A 346 8.41 -3.21 2.84
N ALA A 347 7.92 -2.00 3.10
CA ALA A 347 7.62 -1.51 4.43
C ALA A 347 6.39 -0.61 4.39
N SER A 348 5.66 -0.55 5.49
CA SER A 348 4.55 0.38 5.68
C SER A 348 4.52 0.85 7.14
N HIS A 349 3.47 1.56 7.52
CA HIS A 349 3.21 1.88 8.92
C HIS A 349 2.96 0.61 9.75
N ASP A 350 2.44 -0.44 9.15
CA ASP A 350 2.25 -1.73 9.80
C ASP A 350 3.53 -2.56 9.78
N GLY A 351 3.53 -3.71 10.47
CA GLY A 351 4.64 -4.63 10.40
C GLY A 351 4.60 -5.47 9.11
N VAL A 352 5.66 -6.24 8.88
CA VAL A 352 5.72 -7.22 7.80
C VAL A 352 4.79 -8.38 8.16
N GLY A 353 3.65 -8.47 7.47
CA GLY A 353 2.68 -9.55 7.63
C GLY A 353 3.25 -10.90 7.18
N LEU A 354 2.90 -11.96 7.91
CA LEU A 354 3.36 -13.34 7.64
C LEU A 354 2.28 -14.23 7.03
N ARG A 355 1.01 -13.81 7.04
CA ARG A 355 -0.06 -14.50 6.31
C ARG A 355 0.17 -14.57 4.79
N PRO A 356 0.70 -13.54 4.12
CA PRO A 356 0.86 -13.55 2.66
C PRO A 356 1.84 -14.61 2.11
N VAL A 357 2.61 -15.26 2.99
CA VAL A 357 3.54 -16.36 2.64
C VAL A 357 3.04 -17.73 3.07
N GLU A 358 1.82 -17.83 3.62
CA GLU A 358 1.13 -19.10 3.85
C GLU A 358 1.06 -19.89 2.52
N GLY A 359 1.59 -21.11 2.50
CA GLY A 359 1.67 -21.95 1.30
C GLY A 359 2.94 -21.74 0.43
N ILE A 360 3.75 -20.70 0.71
CA ILE A 360 5.01 -20.44 0.00
C ILE A 360 6.21 -20.81 0.88
N LEU A 361 6.20 -20.32 2.13
CA LEU A 361 7.18 -20.68 3.16
C LEU A 361 6.56 -21.69 4.13
N ASN A 362 7.36 -22.68 4.55
CA ASN A 362 6.93 -23.59 5.60
C ASN A 362 7.15 -22.97 7.00
N GLU A 363 6.55 -23.59 8.03
CA GLU A 363 6.60 -23.10 9.41
C GLU A 363 8.03 -22.93 9.94
N ASN A 364 8.94 -23.86 9.61
CA ASN A 364 10.34 -23.76 10.04
C ASN A 364 11.05 -22.56 9.42
N GLN A 365 10.78 -22.27 8.15
CA GLN A 365 11.32 -21.09 7.47
C GLN A 365 10.78 -19.79 8.07
N ILE A 366 9.49 -19.74 8.41
CA ILE A 366 8.87 -18.58 9.07
C ILE A 366 9.48 -18.37 10.47
N GLU A 367 9.65 -19.43 11.26
CA GLU A 367 10.26 -19.34 12.59
C GLU A 367 11.74 -18.93 12.53
N ASP A 368 12.49 -19.36 11.51
CA ASP A 368 13.87 -18.91 11.31
C ASP A 368 13.95 -17.41 10.98
N VAL A 369 13.06 -16.91 10.11
CA VAL A 369 12.94 -15.46 9.84
C VAL A 369 12.63 -14.71 11.13
N VAL A 370 11.65 -15.19 11.91
CA VAL A 370 11.26 -14.59 13.20
C VAL A 370 12.46 -14.55 14.17
N LYS A 371 13.23 -15.64 14.27
CA LYS A 371 14.41 -15.72 15.13
C LYS A 371 15.50 -14.74 14.67
N LYS A 372 15.81 -14.69 13.38
CA LYS A 372 16.83 -13.80 12.80
C LYS A 372 16.44 -12.32 12.98
N VAL A 373 15.17 -11.96 12.78
CA VAL A 373 14.69 -10.59 12.98
C VAL A 373 14.70 -10.20 14.46
N LYS A 374 14.32 -11.09 15.37
CA LYS A 374 14.44 -10.83 16.82
C LYS A 374 15.90 -10.59 17.24
N ALA A 375 16.85 -11.31 16.66
CA ALA A 375 18.27 -11.08 16.90
C ALA A 375 18.75 -9.70 16.40
N LYS A 376 18.03 -9.10 15.44
CA LYS A 376 18.23 -7.74 14.93
C LYS A 376 17.36 -6.68 15.65
N GLY A 377 16.81 -7.00 16.82
CA GLY A 377 16.00 -6.08 17.64
C GLY A 377 14.54 -5.96 17.21
N GLY A 378 14.08 -6.73 16.23
CA GLY A 378 12.68 -6.76 15.83
C GLY A 378 11.78 -7.48 16.83
N LEU A 379 10.48 -7.14 16.79
CA LEU A 379 9.44 -7.69 17.65
C LEU A 379 8.43 -8.48 16.83
N VAL A 380 7.69 -9.40 17.45
CA VAL A 380 6.69 -10.22 16.74
C VAL A 380 5.35 -10.19 17.45
N SER A 381 4.30 -9.92 16.70
CA SER A 381 2.90 -10.08 17.10
C SER A 381 2.43 -11.48 16.69
N TYR A 382 1.63 -12.11 17.55
CA TYR A 382 1.15 -13.48 17.37
C TYR A 382 -0.38 -13.48 17.27
N LYS A 383 -0.92 -14.33 16.38
CA LYS A 383 -2.35 -14.65 16.35
C LYS A 383 -2.63 -15.91 17.18
N THR A 384 -3.87 -16.04 17.66
CA THR A 384 -4.35 -17.27 18.29
C THR A 384 -5.13 -18.05 17.25
N ASN A 385 -4.73 -19.28 17.00
CA ASN A 385 -5.36 -20.19 16.06
C ASN A 385 -6.64 -20.79 16.68
N SER A 386 -7.50 -21.39 15.85
CA SER A 386 -8.76 -22.01 16.30
C SER A 386 -8.56 -23.15 17.31
N ASP A 387 -7.42 -23.82 17.26
CA ASP A 387 -7.01 -24.87 18.21
C ASP A 387 -6.37 -24.33 19.50
N GLY A 388 -6.28 -23.01 19.66
CA GLY A 388 -5.66 -22.34 20.80
C GLY A 388 -4.13 -22.19 20.73
N SER A 389 -3.48 -22.75 19.71
CA SER A 389 -2.05 -22.52 19.46
C SER A 389 -1.78 -21.08 19.01
N LYS A 390 -0.51 -20.65 19.07
CA LYS A 390 -0.10 -19.31 18.62
C LYS A 390 0.84 -19.42 17.44
N SER A 391 0.59 -18.63 16.41
CA SER A 391 1.46 -18.50 15.24
C SER A 391 1.92 -17.06 15.05
N PRO A 392 3.16 -16.83 14.58
CA PRO A 392 3.61 -15.49 14.18
C PRO A 392 2.66 -14.89 13.15
N TYR A 393 2.24 -13.65 13.39
CA TYR A 393 1.31 -12.93 12.52
C TYR A 393 1.99 -11.77 11.79
N GLU A 394 2.80 -11.00 12.52
CA GLU A 394 3.39 -9.78 12.01
C GLU A 394 4.75 -9.51 12.67
N ILE A 395 5.75 -9.22 11.84
CA ILE A 395 7.09 -8.80 12.26
C ILE A 395 7.14 -7.27 12.34
N ASN A 396 7.49 -6.75 13.50
CA ASN A 396 7.55 -5.32 13.80
C ASN A 396 9.03 -4.91 13.89
N VAL A 397 9.51 -4.22 12.86
CA VAL A 397 10.92 -3.82 12.71
C VAL A 397 11.01 -2.71 11.66
N SER A 398 11.99 -1.82 11.74
CA SER A 398 12.38 -1.02 10.57
C SER A 398 12.96 -1.96 9.51
N TYR A 399 12.46 -1.88 8.27
CA TYR A 399 12.92 -2.75 7.20
C TYR A 399 14.43 -2.57 6.90
N VAL A 400 14.96 -1.37 7.18
CA VAL A 400 16.39 -1.07 7.14
C VAL A 400 17.17 -2.01 8.06
N ASP A 401 16.76 -2.10 9.33
CA ASP A 401 17.40 -2.94 10.34
C ASP A 401 17.10 -4.42 10.17
N ALA A 402 15.95 -4.77 9.61
CA ALA A 402 15.62 -6.14 9.27
C ALA A 402 16.61 -6.72 8.24
N VAL A 403 16.98 -5.91 7.25
CA VAL A 403 17.85 -6.33 6.15
C VAL A 403 19.34 -6.14 6.49
N ARG A 404 19.76 -4.96 6.94
CA ARG A 404 21.19 -4.64 7.08
C ARG A 404 21.88 -5.39 8.22
N ASP A 405 23.14 -5.73 8.04
CA ASP A 405 24.00 -6.25 9.09
C ASP A 405 24.77 -5.11 9.76
N GLN A 406 24.28 -4.65 10.90
CA GLN A 406 24.83 -3.47 11.61
C GLN A 406 26.31 -3.64 12.03
N ASP A 407 26.81 -4.88 12.14
CA ASP A 407 28.21 -5.18 12.45
C ASP A 407 29.17 -4.98 11.26
N LYS A 408 28.64 -4.75 10.05
CA LYS A 408 29.44 -4.52 8.83
C LYS A 408 29.75 -3.04 8.64
N LYS A 409 30.67 -2.74 7.72
CA LYS A 409 30.96 -1.35 7.31
C LYS A 409 29.72 -0.71 6.69
N ILE A 410 29.59 0.61 6.85
CA ILE A 410 28.44 1.39 6.35
C ILE A 410 28.17 1.11 4.88
N GLU A 411 29.20 1.06 4.03
CA GLU A 411 29.04 0.84 2.58
C GLU A 411 28.44 -0.54 2.29
N SER A 412 28.79 -1.56 3.08
CA SER A 412 28.20 -2.89 2.97
C SER A 412 26.74 -2.91 3.43
N GLN A 413 26.43 -2.20 4.52
CA GLN A 413 25.06 -2.05 5.01
C GLN A 413 24.16 -1.35 3.97
N VAL A 414 24.65 -0.26 3.37
CA VAL A 414 23.95 0.49 2.33
C VAL A 414 23.70 -0.42 1.13
N LYS A 415 24.71 -1.15 0.64
CA LYS A 415 24.55 -2.10 -0.47
C LYS A 415 23.50 -3.17 -0.17
N GLN A 416 23.57 -3.80 0.99
CA GLN A 416 22.61 -4.83 1.41
C GLN A 416 21.17 -4.28 1.44
N PHE A 417 20.98 -3.11 2.04
CA PHE A 417 19.66 -2.48 2.08
C PHE A 417 19.18 -2.07 0.69
N MET A 418 19.99 -1.34 -0.09
CA MET A 418 19.61 -0.85 -1.42
C MET A 418 19.38 -1.99 -2.42
N ALA A 419 20.05 -3.14 -2.27
CA ALA A 419 19.74 -4.35 -3.02
C ALA A 419 18.31 -4.83 -2.80
N SER A 420 17.82 -4.84 -1.55
CA SER A 420 16.42 -5.20 -1.29
C SER A 420 15.45 -4.23 -1.97
N GLN A 421 15.74 -2.93 -1.93
CA GLN A 421 14.87 -1.90 -2.51
C GLN A 421 14.87 -1.93 -4.05
N ALA A 422 16.02 -2.26 -4.66
CA ALA A 422 16.14 -2.39 -6.12
C ALA A 422 15.23 -3.48 -6.71
N ILE A 423 14.94 -4.56 -5.97
CA ILE A 423 13.98 -5.59 -6.37
C ILE A 423 12.59 -4.98 -6.54
N MET A 424 12.08 -4.30 -5.50
CA MET A 424 10.77 -3.65 -5.51
C MET A 424 10.68 -2.58 -6.60
N LEU A 425 11.75 -1.80 -6.81
CA LEU A 425 11.81 -0.78 -7.85
C LEU A 425 11.87 -1.35 -9.28
N ALA A 426 12.28 -2.60 -9.47
CA ALA A 426 12.39 -3.23 -10.78
C ALA A 426 11.12 -4.02 -11.19
N LEU A 427 10.28 -4.45 -10.24
CA LEU A 427 9.07 -5.24 -10.52
C LEU A 427 7.96 -4.45 -11.23
N GLN A 428 7.13 -5.15 -12.00
CA GLN A 428 5.92 -4.61 -12.64
C GLN A 428 4.93 -4.10 -11.58
N GLY A 429 4.38 -2.90 -11.81
CA GLY A 429 3.57 -2.18 -10.83
C GLY A 429 4.20 -0.87 -10.35
N VAL A 430 3.53 -0.25 -9.37
CA VAL A 430 3.86 1.05 -8.78
C VAL A 430 4.66 0.83 -7.49
N PRO A 431 5.84 1.44 -7.32
CA PRO A 431 6.60 1.38 -6.08
C PRO A 431 5.94 2.20 -4.96
N GLY A 432 5.69 1.55 -3.82
CA GLY A 432 5.26 2.13 -2.55
C GLY A 432 6.40 2.14 -1.55
N ILE A 433 6.94 3.32 -1.28
CA ILE A 433 8.17 3.54 -0.51
C ILE A 433 7.80 4.10 0.84
N TYR A 434 8.13 3.40 1.92
CA TYR A 434 7.93 3.98 3.24
C TYR A 434 8.98 5.05 3.53
N LEU A 435 8.55 6.20 4.06
CA LEU A 435 9.45 7.34 4.30
C LEU A 435 10.66 6.96 5.18
N HIS A 436 10.47 6.12 6.20
CA HIS A 436 11.59 5.68 7.04
C HIS A 436 12.60 4.82 6.27
N SER A 437 12.16 4.01 5.30
CA SER A 437 13.06 3.25 4.41
C SER A 437 13.83 4.18 3.48
N LEU A 438 13.15 5.18 2.89
CA LEU A 438 13.75 6.19 2.03
C LEU A 438 14.84 6.98 2.77
N LEU A 439 14.59 7.31 4.05
CA LEU A 439 15.50 8.05 4.91
C LEU A 439 16.49 7.15 5.66
N GLY A 440 16.56 5.84 5.41
CA GLY A 440 17.49 4.94 6.10
C GLY A 440 17.33 4.91 7.62
N SER A 441 16.11 5.05 8.14
CA SER A 441 15.83 5.10 9.59
C SER A 441 15.92 3.71 10.22
N GLY A 442 16.56 3.62 11.39
CA GLY A 442 16.63 2.38 12.18
C GLY A 442 15.41 2.13 13.05
N ASN A 443 15.50 1.14 13.93
CA ASN A 443 14.49 0.81 14.93
C ASN A 443 14.35 1.93 15.97
N TYR A 444 13.11 2.40 16.17
CA TYR A 444 12.72 3.36 17.19
C TYR A 444 12.31 2.65 18.50
N GLU A 445 13.30 2.05 19.17
CA GLU A 445 13.05 1.32 20.42
C GLU A 445 12.43 2.17 21.53
N GLN A 446 12.82 3.45 21.59
CA GLN A 446 12.33 4.38 22.61
C GLN A 446 10.81 4.53 22.52
N GLY A 447 10.26 4.70 21.32
CA GLY A 447 8.82 4.77 21.15
C GLY A 447 8.09 3.49 21.54
N VAL A 448 8.69 2.31 21.32
CA VAL A 448 8.11 1.05 21.82
C VAL A 448 8.07 1.03 23.34
N LYS A 449 9.15 1.47 24.01
CA LYS A 449 9.23 1.51 25.48
C LYS A 449 8.19 2.47 26.07
N GLU A 450 7.98 3.63 25.44
CA GLU A 450 7.04 4.65 25.90
C GLU A 450 5.57 4.25 25.68
N THR A 451 5.26 3.66 24.54
CA THR A 451 3.86 3.38 24.14
C THR A 451 3.40 1.95 24.44
N GLY A 452 4.33 1.01 24.60
CA GLY A 452 4.05 -0.44 24.65
C GLY A 452 3.61 -1.03 23.30
N ALA A 453 3.43 -0.21 22.26
CA ALA A 453 2.99 -0.66 20.94
C ALA A 453 4.19 -1.08 20.08
N LYS A 454 4.21 -2.35 19.66
CA LYS A 454 5.31 -2.92 18.86
C LYS A 454 5.51 -2.19 17.52
N ARG A 455 4.42 -1.79 16.86
CA ARG A 455 4.44 -1.05 15.59
C ARG A 455 5.11 0.32 15.71
N ARG A 456 5.27 0.88 16.92
CA ARG A 456 5.98 2.16 17.10
C ARG A 456 7.45 2.06 16.68
N ILE A 457 8.03 0.86 16.62
CA ILE A 457 9.43 0.63 16.26
C ILE A 457 9.83 1.18 14.89
N ASN A 458 8.89 1.40 13.96
CA ASN A 458 9.18 1.97 12.65
C ASN A 458 8.40 3.27 12.38
N ARG A 459 7.92 3.99 13.41
CA ARG A 459 7.09 5.21 13.29
C ARG A 459 7.67 6.40 14.06
N GLU A 460 8.98 6.61 13.96
CA GLU A 460 9.67 7.72 14.63
C GLU A 460 9.18 9.07 14.09
N LYS A 461 9.00 10.05 14.98
CA LYS A 461 8.77 11.44 14.58
C LYS A 461 10.13 12.13 14.51
N LEU A 462 10.55 12.50 13.30
CA LEU A 462 11.88 13.02 13.02
C LEU A 462 11.88 14.54 13.20
N ASP A 463 12.80 15.05 14.02
CA ASP A 463 13.11 16.47 14.06
C ASP A 463 13.76 16.89 12.73
N ARG A 464 13.18 17.90 12.06
CA ARG A 464 13.61 18.35 10.73
C ARG A 464 15.08 18.75 10.72
N ASP A 465 15.51 19.58 11.67
CA ASP A 465 16.84 20.17 11.63
C ASP A 465 17.91 19.11 11.90
N ARG A 466 17.67 18.18 12.83
CA ARG A 466 18.50 16.99 13.02
C ARG A 466 18.52 16.10 11.79
N LEU A 467 17.37 15.82 11.18
CA LEU A 467 17.28 15.02 9.95
C LEU A 467 18.12 15.63 8.83
N LEU A 468 18.01 16.94 8.62
CA LEU A 468 18.79 17.67 7.62
C LEU A 468 20.29 17.63 7.93
N SER A 469 20.68 17.71 9.21
CA SER A 469 22.08 17.52 9.61
C SER A 469 22.60 16.12 9.23
N GLU A 470 21.84 15.07 9.51
CA GLU A 470 22.21 13.67 9.20
C GLU A 470 22.28 13.41 7.68
N LEU A 471 21.42 14.06 6.88
CA LEU A 471 21.43 13.99 5.42
C LEU A 471 22.59 14.76 4.77
N ASN A 472 23.16 15.72 5.49
CA ASN A 472 24.33 16.49 5.04
C ASN A 472 25.67 15.92 5.54
N GLU A 473 25.64 15.02 6.51
CA GLU A 473 26.83 14.38 7.05
C GLU A 473 27.48 13.42 6.05
N GLN A 474 28.70 13.75 5.62
CA GLN A 474 29.43 12.95 4.64
C GLN A 474 29.77 11.57 5.17
N GLY A 475 29.50 10.54 4.37
CA GLY A 475 29.73 9.15 4.75
C GLY A 475 28.70 8.56 5.73
N SER A 476 27.70 9.34 6.18
CA SER A 476 26.65 8.80 7.05
C SER A 476 25.82 7.73 6.32
N PHE A 477 25.34 6.73 7.06
CA PHE A 477 24.47 5.69 6.50
C PHE A 477 23.19 6.30 5.88
N ARG A 478 22.55 7.23 6.61
CA ARG A 478 21.31 7.90 6.18
C ARG A 478 21.51 8.64 4.86
N LYS A 479 22.58 9.43 4.74
CA LYS A 479 22.90 10.15 3.49
C LYS A 479 23.07 9.20 2.32
N GLN A 480 23.89 8.15 2.50
CA GLN A 480 24.17 7.20 1.43
C GLN A 480 22.91 6.45 0.98
N VAL A 481 22.05 6.03 1.90
CA VAL A 481 20.74 5.43 1.56
C VAL A 481 19.87 6.42 0.79
N PHE A 482 19.69 7.63 1.32
CA PHE A 482 18.82 8.64 0.71
C PHE A 482 19.25 9.00 -0.71
N ASP A 483 20.55 9.24 -0.92
CA ASP A 483 21.10 9.58 -2.23
C ASP A 483 20.98 8.40 -3.21
N SER A 484 21.36 7.18 -2.79
CA SER A 484 21.23 5.98 -3.62
C SER A 484 19.78 5.68 -4.02
N TYR A 485 18.82 5.92 -3.13
CA TYR A 485 17.40 5.73 -3.43
C TYR A 485 16.92 6.71 -4.49
N ARG A 486 17.27 8.00 -4.35
CA ARG A 486 16.93 9.04 -5.33
C ARG A 486 17.55 8.79 -6.69
N GLU A 487 18.79 8.31 -6.73
CA GLU A 487 19.45 7.90 -7.97
C GLU A 487 18.72 6.75 -8.67
N LEU A 488 18.37 5.68 -7.96
CA LEU A 488 17.61 4.56 -8.54
C LEU A 488 16.23 5.00 -9.03
N LEU A 489 15.55 5.90 -8.29
CA LEU A 489 14.29 6.46 -8.71
C LEU A 489 14.43 7.27 -10.00
N LYS A 490 15.42 8.16 -10.08
CA LYS A 490 15.69 8.92 -11.30
C LYS A 490 15.96 8.01 -12.49
N LEU A 491 16.79 6.98 -12.32
CA LEU A 491 17.05 5.98 -13.37
C LEU A 491 15.76 5.27 -13.81
N ARG A 492 14.87 4.95 -12.87
CA ARG A 492 13.55 4.38 -13.18
C ARG A 492 12.73 5.35 -14.04
N GLN A 493 12.62 6.62 -13.64
CA GLN A 493 11.87 7.67 -14.35
C GLN A 493 12.38 7.92 -15.78
N GLU A 494 13.66 7.66 -16.05
CA GLU A 494 14.30 7.84 -17.36
C GLU A 494 14.10 6.63 -18.30
N ASN A 495 13.54 5.52 -17.81
CA ASN A 495 13.48 4.27 -18.55
C ASN A 495 12.06 3.66 -18.58
N LYS A 496 11.40 3.79 -19.74
CA LYS A 496 10.04 3.27 -20.02
C LYS A 496 9.84 1.77 -19.75
N ALA A 497 10.92 0.97 -19.72
CA ALA A 497 10.84 -0.44 -19.31
C ALA A 497 10.22 -0.60 -17.92
N PHE A 498 10.39 0.39 -17.04
CA PHE A 498 9.86 0.34 -15.69
C PHE A 498 8.45 0.92 -15.56
N ALA A 499 7.77 1.28 -16.65
CA ALA A 499 6.37 1.70 -16.57
C ALA A 499 5.53 0.61 -15.86
N PRO A 500 4.56 0.97 -15.00
CA PRO A 500 3.82 0.00 -14.18
C PRO A 500 3.12 -1.10 -14.98
N ASP A 501 2.68 -0.80 -16.20
CA ASP A 501 2.05 -1.73 -17.15
C ASP A 501 3.06 -2.45 -18.06
N SER A 502 4.33 -2.03 -18.07
CA SER A 502 5.35 -2.63 -18.93
C SER A 502 5.56 -4.11 -18.58
N PRO A 503 5.60 -5.01 -19.57
CA PRO A 503 5.66 -6.44 -19.33
C PRO A 503 6.92 -6.81 -18.54
N GLN A 504 6.81 -7.92 -17.81
CA GLN A 504 7.92 -8.48 -17.06
C GLN A 504 8.11 -9.97 -17.34
N LYS A 505 9.34 -10.44 -17.17
CA LYS A 505 9.69 -11.86 -17.17
C LYS A 505 10.69 -12.14 -16.07
N ILE A 506 10.36 -13.04 -15.16
CA ILE A 506 11.27 -13.51 -14.13
C ILE A 506 12.25 -14.51 -14.75
N LEU A 507 13.53 -14.40 -14.37
CA LEU A 507 14.62 -15.25 -14.86
C LEU A 507 15.17 -16.07 -13.70
N ASP A 508 15.09 -17.40 -13.81
CA ASP A 508 15.75 -18.31 -12.88
C ASP A 508 17.19 -18.56 -13.36
N LEU A 509 18.14 -17.82 -12.78
CA LEU A 509 19.55 -17.81 -13.21
C LEU A 509 20.49 -18.42 -12.16
N ASN A 510 20.25 -18.15 -10.89
CA ASN A 510 21.06 -18.61 -9.77
C ASN A 510 20.29 -18.45 -8.46
N GLN A 511 20.43 -19.40 -7.52
CA GLN A 511 19.76 -19.32 -6.22
C GLN A 511 20.11 -18.06 -5.42
N LYS A 512 21.27 -17.43 -5.63
CA LYS A 512 21.71 -16.20 -4.93
C LYS A 512 21.32 -14.90 -5.65
N VAL A 513 20.65 -14.99 -6.80
CA VAL A 513 20.36 -13.83 -7.65
C VAL A 513 18.88 -13.80 -7.99
N PHE A 514 18.20 -12.74 -7.58
CA PHE A 514 16.89 -12.41 -8.12
C PHE A 514 17.07 -11.66 -9.45
N ALA A 515 16.37 -12.10 -10.50
CA ALA A 515 16.50 -11.53 -11.82
C ALA A 515 15.13 -11.32 -12.49
N VAL A 516 14.90 -10.10 -12.98
CA VAL A 516 13.70 -9.72 -13.72
C VAL A 516 14.07 -8.95 -14.98
N GLN A 517 13.45 -9.32 -16.09
CA GLN A 517 13.49 -8.59 -17.32
C GLN A 517 12.23 -7.73 -17.45
N ARG A 518 12.40 -6.45 -17.77
CA ARG A 518 11.33 -5.47 -17.94
C ARG A 518 11.34 -4.87 -19.33
N GLY A 519 10.15 -4.58 -19.85
CA GLY A 519 9.94 -3.95 -21.15
C GLY A 519 10.28 -4.84 -22.35
N GLU A 520 10.12 -4.26 -23.53
CA GLU A 520 10.25 -4.97 -24.80
C GLU A 520 11.31 -4.35 -25.71
N ALA A 521 11.71 -5.14 -26.72
CA ALA A 521 12.65 -4.74 -27.77
C ALA A 521 13.86 -3.94 -27.24
N GLU A 522 14.11 -2.76 -27.78
CA GLU A 522 15.25 -1.89 -27.46
C GLU A 522 15.15 -1.19 -26.09
N GLN A 523 13.95 -1.12 -25.50
CA GLN A 523 13.74 -0.52 -24.17
C GLN A 523 13.96 -1.52 -23.05
N ARG A 524 14.22 -2.78 -23.37
CA ARG A 524 14.38 -3.87 -22.42
C ARG A 524 15.51 -3.62 -21.42
N ILE A 525 15.23 -3.89 -20.16
CA ILE A 525 16.19 -3.88 -19.07
C ILE A 525 16.17 -5.24 -18.37
N THR A 526 17.34 -5.81 -18.13
CA THR A 526 17.50 -7.00 -17.28
C THR A 526 18.09 -6.56 -15.94
N ALA A 527 17.26 -6.56 -14.91
CA ALA A 527 17.65 -6.22 -13.54
C ALA A 527 18.09 -7.49 -12.79
N LEU A 528 19.30 -7.45 -12.24
CA LEU A 528 19.94 -8.53 -11.49
C LEU A 528 20.27 -8.01 -10.09
N THR A 529 19.87 -8.75 -9.06
CA THR A 529 20.15 -8.43 -7.66
C THR A 529 20.77 -9.63 -6.96
N ASN A 530 22.02 -9.53 -6.54
CA ASN A 530 22.61 -10.52 -5.64
C ASN A 530 22.02 -10.34 -4.24
N VAL A 531 21.38 -11.36 -3.68
CA VAL A 531 20.77 -11.30 -2.34
C VAL A 531 21.71 -11.82 -1.23
N SER A 532 22.95 -12.17 -1.57
CA SER A 532 23.88 -12.86 -0.67
C SER A 532 25.15 -12.06 -0.36
N ALA A 533 25.83 -12.47 0.72
CA ALA A 533 27.14 -11.96 1.12
C ALA A 533 28.30 -12.49 0.26
N GLU A 534 28.01 -13.33 -0.74
CA GLU A 534 28.99 -13.98 -1.59
C GLU A 534 29.06 -13.32 -2.97
N THR A 535 30.20 -13.49 -3.64
CA THR A 535 30.31 -13.14 -5.05
C THR A 535 29.69 -14.24 -5.91
N VAL A 536 28.90 -13.86 -6.90
CA VAL A 536 28.27 -14.77 -7.85
C VAL A 536 28.82 -14.52 -9.25
N GLU A 537 29.24 -15.57 -9.93
CA GLU A 537 29.60 -15.52 -11.34
C GLU A 537 28.44 -16.08 -12.18
N LEU A 538 28.04 -15.32 -13.20
CA LEU A 538 26.94 -15.65 -14.10
C LEU A 538 27.43 -15.69 -15.54
N GLU A 539 26.86 -16.61 -16.31
CA GLU A 539 26.99 -16.63 -17.77
C GLU A 539 25.60 -16.44 -18.38
N LEU A 540 25.36 -15.25 -18.94
CA LEU A 540 24.06 -14.83 -19.46
C LEU A 540 24.06 -14.96 -20.98
N LYS A 541 23.16 -15.77 -21.52
CA LYS A 541 23.06 -15.96 -22.98
C LYS A 541 22.67 -14.66 -23.69
N ALA A 542 23.28 -14.39 -24.84
CA ALA A 542 23.02 -13.19 -25.64
C ALA A 542 21.53 -13.04 -26.02
N ASP A 543 20.83 -14.15 -26.23
CA ASP A 543 19.39 -14.21 -26.51
C ASP A 543 18.53 -13.50 -25.46
N LEU A 544 18.95 -13.47 -24.19
CA LEU A 544 18.23 -12.76 -23.13
C LEU A 544 18.09 -11.27 -23.47
N PHE A 545 19.10 -10.71 -24.11
CA PHE A 545 19.17 -9.30 -24.49
C PHE A 545 18.72 -9.03 -25.92
N LYS A 546 18.39 -10.08 -26.71
CA LYS A 546 18.21 -9.99 -28.17
C LYS A 546 19.40 -9.30 -28.85
N ALA A 547 20.61 -9.65 -28.42
CA ALA A 547 21.85 -9.02 -28.88
C ALA A 547 22.74 -10.05 -29.56
N GLU A 548 23.56 -9.62 -30.51
CA GLU A 548 24.51 -10.46 -31.23
C GLU A 548 25.89 -10.45 -30.56
N ASN A 549 26.74 -11.43 -30.89
CA ASN A 549 28.13 -11.43 -30.45
C ASN A 549 28.85 -10.12 -30.82
N GLY A 550 29.52 -9.50 -29.84
CA GLY A 550 30.16 -8.19 -29.99
C GLY A 550 29.29 -6.99 -29.60
N SER A 551 27.98 -7.18 -29.37
CA SER A 551 27.10 -6.12 -28.87
C SER A 551 27.53 -5.63 -27.48
N LEU A 552 27.23 -4.36 -27.18
CA LEU A 552 27.49 -3.75 -25.89
C LEU A 552 26.20 -3.62 -25.08
N LEU A 553 26.27 -3.99 -23.81
CA LEU A 553 25.24 -3.78 -22.81
C LEU A 553 25.72 -2.74 -21.81
N ARG A 554 24.91 -1.73 -21.53
CA ARG A 554 25.16 -0.72 -20.50
C ARG A 554 24.53 -1.17 -19.18
N ASP A 555 25.28 -1.19 -18.09
CA ASP A 555 24.67 -1.10 -16.76
C ASP A 555 24.26 0.35 -16.52
N ILE A 556 22.96 0.63 -16.48
CA ILE A 556 22.47 2.00 -16.28
C ILE A 556 22.67 2.49 -14.85
N ILE A 557 22.98 1.61 -13.89
CA ILE A 557 23.31 2.01 -12.51
C ILE A 557 24.72 2.58 -12.42
N THR A 558 25.74 1.81 -12.85
CA THR A 558 27.15 2.26 -12.72
C THR A 558 27.75 2.81 -13.99
N GLU A 559 26.98 2.89 -15.06
CA GLU A 559 27.47 3.44 -16.32
C GLU A 559 28.67 2.64 -16.89
N GLU A 560 28.71 1.34 -16.61
CA GLU A 560 29.73 0.43 -17.13
C GLU A 560 29.21 -0.28 -18.39
N ASP A 561 30.08 -0.48 -19.38
CA ASP A 561 29.75 -1.23 -20.59
C ASP A 561 30.30 -2.67 -20.49
N TYR A 562 29.46 -3.61 -20.88
CA TYR A 562 29.74 -5.03 -20.91
C TYR A 562 29.60 -5.53 -22.35
N LYS A 563 30.60 -6.26 -22.83
CA LYS A 563 30.59 -6.81 -24.18
C LYS A 563 30.13 -8.26 -24.17
N ILE A 564 29.24 -8.62 -25.10
CA ILE A 564 28.87 -10.01 -25.36
C ILE A 564 30.00 -10.66 -26.16
N GLU A 565 30.53 -11.76 -25.65
CA GLU A 565 31.60 -12.54 -26.27
C GLU A 565 31.26 -14.03 -26.26
N ASN A 566 31.42 -14.69 -27.40
CA ASN A 566 31.05 -16.09 -27.59
C ASN A 566 29.58 -16.35 -27.22
N ASP A 567 28.67 -15.50 -27.75
CA ASP A 567 27.22 -15.56 -27.55
C ASP A 567 26.74 -15.52 -26.09
N SER A 568 27.60 -15.03 -25.18
CA SER A 568 27.28 -14.86 -23.77
C SER A 568 27.92 -13.62 -23.16
N LEU A 569 27.36 -13.16 -22.05
CA LEU A 569 27.97 -12.20 -21.14
C LEU A 569 28.41 -12.94 -19.87
N LYS A 570 29.70 -12.91 -19.58
CA LYS A 570 30.24 -13.30 -18.27
C LYS A 570 30.16 -12.11 -17.32
N LEU A 571 29.39 -12.24 -16.26
CA LEU A 571 29.16 -11.17 -15.29
C LEU A 571 29.53 -11.65 -13.89
N LYS A 572 30.24 -10.79 -13.16
CA LYS A 572 30.56 -11.00 -11.75
C LYS A 572 29.75 -10.03 -10.90
N LEU A 573 28.88 -10.56 -10.05
CA LEU A 573 28.13 -9.78 -9.07
C LEU A 573 28.79 -9.91 -7.70
N THR A 574 29.31 -8.79 -7.19
CA THR A 574 29.82 -8.69 -5.82
C THR A 574 28.68 -8.78 -4.80
N PRO A 575 28.98 -8.97 -3.49
CA PRO A 575 27.96 -9.09 -2.46
C PRO A 575 26.96 -7.94 -2.51
N TYR A 576 25.67 -8.27 -2.54
CA TYR A 576 24.56 -7.31 -2.60
C TYR A 576 24.60 -6.32 -3.78
N GLN A 577 25.23 -6.69 -4.89
CA GLN A 577 25.30 -5.83 -6.05
C GLN A 577 24.03 -5.90 -6.91
N ASN A 578 23.60 -4.72 -7.36
CA ASN A 578 22.54 -4.55 -8.36
C ASN A 578 23.15 -4.18 -9.72
N ARG A 579 22.60 -4.74 -10.80
CA ARG A 579 22.92 -4.38 -12.19
C ARG A 579 21.63 -4.26 -12.98
N TRP A 580 21.45 -3.15 -13.71
CA TRP A 580 20.33 -2.96 -14.63
C TRP A 580 20.89 -2.87 -16.05
N LEU A 581 20.91 -4.01 -16.75
CA LEU A 581 21.57 -4.13 -18.04
C LEU A 581 20.59 -3.79 -19.18
N LYS A 582 20.98 -2.84 -20.03
CA LYS A 582 20.25 -2.40 -21.22
C LYS A 582 21.14 -2.54 -22.46
N ALA A 583 20.57 -2.98 -23.58
CA ALA A 583 21.31 -3.00 -24.84
C ALA A 583 21.68 -1.56 -25.27
N ARG A 584 22.91 -1.35 -25.71
CA ARG A 584 23.32 -0.09 -26.33
C ARG A 584 22.92 -0.13 -27.80
N GLY A 585 21.99 0.74 -28.17
CA GLY A 585 21.53 0.92 -29.56
C GLY A 585 22.61 1.45 -30.48
#